data_AF-A0A5Q2W082-F1
#
_entry.id   AF-A0A5Q2W082-F1
#
_cell.length_a   1.000
_cell.length_b   1.000
_cell.length_c   1.000
_cell.angle_alpha   90.00
_cell.angle_beta   90.00
_cell.angle_gamma   90.00
#
_symmetry.space_group_name_H-M   'P 1'
#
loop_
_entity.id
_entity.type
_entity.pdbx_description
1 polymer ?
#
loop_
_entity_poly.entity_id
_entity_poly.type
_entity_poly.pdbx_seq_one_letter_code
_entity_poly.pdbx_strand_id
1 'polypeptide(L)'
;MDLAERISTLRRVNGLSARQLAALVDVAPTTVTRIESGAVSPSFDLTQEILAVLGEPIGFTGAVDVGAIAAARLAFDPMLGIEVTPAVDAWRQRWARIGLIDDRGRTVAGKEADLLFRAGRAARLTRRAGAVGFKAGATAFELADALGPAGVDYAVTGDAGANLYRSSAGEAWPVLYVEDVERAAQTAGLVRKDPVSFGMRVTLIPFDGVCELGRTTIDDVTVVARDQVVIDAYGGIDRMAEQADILLGRRVA
;
A
#
# COMPACT_ATOMS: atom_id res chain seq x y z
N MET A 1 23.22 2.49 -19.72
CA MET A 1 23.13 3.22 -18.45
C MET A 1 22.09 2.56 -17.59
N ASP A 2 22.51 2.00 -16.46
CA ASP A 2 21.58 1.46 -15.47
C ASP A 2 21.04 2.57 -14.55
N LEU A 3 20.11 2.23 -13.65
CA LEU A 3 19.47 3.20 -12.77
C LEU A 3 20.47 3.87 -11.81
N ALA A 4 21.43 3.11 -11.28
CA ALA A 4 22.43 3.61 -10.33
C ALA A 4 23.38 4.62 -11.00
N GLU A 5 23.83 4.29 -12.21
CA GLU A 5 24.65 5.16 -13.05
C GLU A 5 23.90 6.43 -13.45
N ARG A 6 22.60 6.32 -13.76
CA ARG A 6 21.75 7.48 -14.07
C ARG A 6 21.58 8.41 -12.87
N ILE A 7 21.26 7.86 -11.69
CA ILE A 7 21.14 8.64 -10.45
C ILE A 7 22.46 9.34 -10.12
N SER A 8 23.59 8.64 -10.17
CA SER A 8 24.90 9.24 -9.85
C SER A 8 25.26 10.35 -10.84
N THR A 9 25.01 10.13 -12.14
CA THR A 9 25.25 11.12 -13.19
C THR A 9 24.41 12.37 -12.97
N LEU A 10 23.09 12.21 -12.83
CA LEU A 10 22.17 13.33 -12.64
C LEU A 10 22.45 14.10 -11.35
N ARG A 11 22.79 13.40 -10.25
CA ARG A 11 23.17 14.07 -9.01
C ARG A 11 24.40 14.97 -9.20
N ARG A 12 25.43 14.49 -9.90
CA ARG A 12 26.64 15.26 -10.19
C ARG A 12 26.36 16.44 -11.12
N VAL A 13 25.54 16.24 -12.15
CA VAL A 13 25.11 17.31 -13.07
C VAL A 13 24.36 18.42 -12.31
N ASN A 14 23.53 18.05 -11.34
CA ASN A 14 22.84 19.01 -10.46
C ASN A 14 23.74 19.61 -9.35
N GLY A 15 25.04 19.27 -9.30
CA GLY A 15 25.98 19.81 -8.30
C GLY A 15 25.71 19.34 -6.87
N LEU A 16 24.96 18.26 -6.67
CA LEU A 16 24.56 17.78 -5.36
C LEU A 16 25.55 16.76 -4.80
N SER A 17 25.88 16.85 -3.51
CA SER A 17 26.51 15.76 -2.77
C SER A 17 25.50 14.64 -2.47
N ALA A 18 25.98 13.43 -2.19
CA ALA A 18 25.11 12.31 -1.78
C ALA A 18 24.31 12.64 -0.51
N ARG A 19 24.88 13.41 0.42
CA ARG A 19 24.20 13.88 1.63
C ARG A 19 23.07 14.87 1.32
N GLN A 20 23.28 15.78 0.37
CA GLN A 20 22.24 16.72 -0.06
C GLN A 20 21.10 16.01 -0.78
N LEU A 21 21.39 15.09 -1.70
CA LEU A 21 20.36 14.27 -2.34
C LEU A 21 19.56 13.49 -1.29
N ALA A 22 20.24 12.87 -0.33
CA ALA A 22 19.57 12.11 0.74
C ALA A 22 18.66 13.00 1.59
N ALA A 23 19.10 14.22 1.92
CA ALA A 23 18.26 15.19 2.63
C ALA A 23 17.05 15.66 1.81
N LEU A 24 17.19 15.80 0.48
CA LEU A 24 16.09 16.19 -0.39
C LEU A 24 14.98 15.15 -0.47
N VAL A 25 15.32 13.85 -0.41
CA VAL A 25 14.34 12.74 -0.46
C VAL A 25 14.07 12.09 0.90
N ASP A 26 14.49 12.74 1.99
CA ASP A 26 14.27 12.28 3.37
C ASP A 26 14.75 10.85 3.66
N VAL A 27 15.98 10.51 3.26
CA VAL A 27 16.63 9.23 3.57
C VAL A 27 18.02 9.41 4.18
N ALA A 28 18.55 8.35 4.78
CA ALA A 28 19.93 8.35 5.25
C ALA A 28 20.93 8.51 4.09
N PRO A 29 22.02 9.29 4.24
CA PRO A 29 23.06 9.43 3.19
C PRO A 29 23.65 8.11 2.71
N THR A 30 23.72 7.12 3.60
CA THR A 30 24.18 5.76 3.32
C THR A 30 23.24 5.01 2.36
N THR A 31 21.96 5.34 2.34
CA THR A 31 20.99 4.76 1.38
C THR A 31 21.35 5.18 -0.03
N VAL A 32 21.60 6.48 -0.26
CA VAL A 32 21.99 7.01 -1.58
C VAL A 32 23.30 6.41 -2.06
N THR A 33 24.32 6.32 -1.20
CA THR A 33 25.61 5.73 -1.60
C THR A 33 25.51 4.25 -1.95
N ARG A 34 24.68 3.48 -1.22
CA ARG A 34 24.42 2.07 -1.53
C ARG A 34 23.60 1.88 -2.81
N ILE A 35 22.70 2.81 -3.13
CA ILE A 35 21.97 2.81 -4.41
C ILE A 35 22.94 3.05 -5.57
N GLU A 36 23.76 4.10 -5.48
CA GLU A 36 24.70 4.47 -6.56
C GLU A 36 25.80 3.43 -6.80
N SER A 37 26.17 2.65 -5.78
CA SER A 37 27.11 1.54 -5.95
C SER A 37 26.46 0.24 -6.43
N GLY A 38 25.13 0.22 -6.62
CA GLY A 38 24.38 -0.98 -6.97
C GLY A 38 24.22 -1.99 -5.83
N ALA A 39 24.66 -1.66 -4.61
CA ALA A 39 24.56 -2.53 -3.45
C ALA A 39 23.11 -2.71 -2.95
N VAL A 40 22.21 -1.78 -3.27
CA VAL A 40 20.77 -1.85 -2.99
C VAL A 40 19.99 -1.29 -4.17
N SER A 41 18.92 -1.99 -4.58
CA SER A 41 17.93 -1.43 -5.49
C SER A 41 16.91 -0.58 -4.72
N PRO A 42 16.69 0.69 -5.07
CA PRO A 42 15.66 1.51 -4.43
C PRO A 42 14.26 0.96 -4.73
N SER A 43 13.30 1.27 -3.85
CA SER A 43 11.89 1.05 -4.18
C SER A 43 11.50 1.92 -5.38
N PHE A 44 10.44 1.54 -6.11
CA PHE A 44 9.97 2.38 -7.21
C PHE A 44 9.60 3.79 -6.71
N ASP A 45 8.96 3.88 -5.56
CA ASP A 45 8.53 5.16 -4.99
C ASP A 45 9.76 6.03 -4.69
N LEU A 46 10.78 5.51 -3.97
CA LEU A 46 12.05 6.23 -3.75
C LEU A 46 12.77 6.60 -5.06
N THR A 47 12.66 5.76 -6.08
CA THR A 47 13.22 6.06 -7.41
C THR A 47 12.53 7.27 -8.05
N GLN A 48 11.20 7.35 -7.94
CA GLN A 48 10.45 8.52 -8.41
C GLN A 48 10.84 9.78 -7.66
N GLU A 49 10.99 9.70 -6.33
CA GLU A 49 11.41 10.83 -5.49
C GLU A 49 12.79 11.34 -5.88
N ILE A 50 13.77 10.43 -5.99
CA ILE A 50 15.14 10.74 -6.43
C ILE A 50 15.14 11.38 -7.81
N LEU A 51 14.43 10.80 -8.78
CA LEU A 51 14.45 11.32 -10.14
C LEU A 51 13.68 12.64 -10.28
N ALA A 52 12.63 12.85 -9.47
CA ALA A 52 11.92 14.12 -9.41
C ALA A 52 12.82 15.27 -8.91
N VAL A 53 13.58 15.07 -7.82
CA VAL A 53 14.51 16.11 -7.31
C VAL A 53 15.70 16.35 -8.23
N LEU A 54 16.02 15.39 -9.09
CA LEU A 54 17.07 15.50 -10.10
C LEU A 54 16.59 16.10 -11.43
N GLY A 55 15.31 16.50 -11.52
CA GLY A 55 14.74 17.15 -12.69
C GLY A 55 14.30 16.21 -13.81
N GLU A 56 14.28 14.90 -13.57
CA GLU A 56 13.82 13.89 -14.53
C GLU A 56 12.67 13.03 -13.94
N PRO A 57 11.52 13.64 -13.60
CA PRO A 57 10.43 12.90 -12.98
C PRO A 57 10.00 11.72 -13.86
N ILE A 58 10.05 10.52 -13.31
CA ILE A 58 9.48 9.33 -13.94
C ILE A 58 8.11 9.03 -13.33
N GLY A 59 7.15 8.79 -14.20
CA GLY A 59 5.81 8.34 -13.83
C GLY A 59 5.64 6.86 -14.15
N PHE A 60 4.72 6.22 -13.45
CA PHE A 60 4.13 4.96 -13.89
C PHE A 60 2.75 5.24 -14.46
N THR A 61 2.55 4.93 -15.74
CA THR A 61 1.22 4.87 -16.35
C THR A 61 0.73 3.44 -16.33
N GLY A 62 0.30 2.97 -15.16
CA GLY A 62 -0.39 1.68 -15.07
C GLY A 62 -1.50 1.73 -14.04
N ALA A 63 -2.64 1.18 -14.45
CA ALA A 63 -3.84 1.12 -13.63
C ALA A 63 -3.58 0.25 -12.39
N VAL A 64 -3.75 0.84 -11.21
CA VAL A 64 -4.09 0.06 -10.03
C VAL A 64 -5.48 -0.51 -10.30
N ASP A 65 -5.53 -1.83 -10.47
CA ASP A 65 -6.76 -2.49 -10.86
C ASP A 65 -7.43 -3.08 -9.62
N VAL A 66 -8.43 -2.37 -9.08
CA VAL A 66 -9.27 -2.85 -7.98
C VAL A 66 -9.98 -4.16 -8.36
N GLY A 67 -10.19 -4.41 -9.67
CA GLY A 67 -10.68 -5.68 -10.18
C GLY A 67 -9.79 -6.88 -9.83
N ALA A 68 -8.47 -6.67 -9.63
CA ALA A 68 -7.58 -7.70 -9.11
C ALA A 68 -7.96 -8.04 -7.66
N ILE A 69 -8.08 -7.04 -6.78
CA ILE A 69 -8.47 -7.25 -5.38
C ILE A 69 -9.82 -7.97 -5.32
N ALA A 70 -10.82 -7.44 -6.02
CA ALA A 70 -12.16 -8.00 -6.10
C ALA A 70 -12.14 -9.48 -6.53
N ALA A 71 -11.37 -9.82 -7.56
CA ALA A 71 -11.21 -11.20 -8.00
C ALA A 71 -10.58 -12.09 -6.91
N ALA A 72 -9.61 -11.58 -6.15
CA ALA A 72 -8.88 -12.39 -5.17
C ALA A 72 -9.77 -12.65 -3.96
N ARG A 73 -10.43 -11.59 -3.49
CA ARG A 73 -11.38 -11.66 -2.38
C ARG A 73 -12.55 -12.56 -2.72
N LEU A 74 -13.12 -12.47 -3.92
CA LEU A 74 -14.19 -13.36 -4.34
C LEU A 74 -13.74 -14.83 -4.42
N ALA A 75 -12.51 -15.09 -4.87
CA ALA A 75 -11.95 -16.44 -4.91
C ALA A 75 -11.60 -16.99 -3.52
N PHE A 76 -11.34 -16.11 -2.55
CA PHE A 76 -11.01 -16.46 -1.18
C PHE A 76 -12.28 -16.65 -0.33
N ASP A 77 -13.23 -15.72 -0.44
CA ASP A 77 -14.53 -15.73 0.21
C ASP A 77 -15.66 -15.38 -0.79
N PRO A 78 -16.30 -16.41 -1.40
CA PRO A 78 -17.43 -16.22 -2.30
C PRO A 78 -18.66 -15.56 -1.65
N MET A 79 -18.74 -15.52 -0.31
CA MET A 79 -19.90 -14.97 0.41
C MET A 79 -19.87 -13.44 0.51
N LEU A 80 -18.76 -12.79 0.14
CA LEU A 80 -18.65 -11.32 0.14
C LEU A 80 -19.58 -10.61 -0.86
N GLY A 81 -20.20 -11.34 -1.79
CA GLY A 81 -21.19 -10.78 -2.71
C GLY A 81 -20.62 -9.79 -3.72
N ILE A 82 -19.32 -9.86 -4.01
CA ILE A 82 -18.65 -8.99 -4.97
C ILE A 82 -19.17 -9.27 -6.39
N GLU A 83 -19.62 -8.23 -7.08
CA GLU A 83 -20.11 -8.33 -8.46
C GLU A 83 -18.98 -8.75 -9.43
N VAL A 84 -19.26 -9.74 -10.28
CA VAL A 84 -18.33 -10.18 -11.32
C VAL A 84 -18.43 -9.26 -12.54
N THR A 85 -17.75 -8.13 -12.46
CA THR A 85 -17.60 -7.22 -13.62
C THR A 85 -16.61 -7.81 -14.65
N PRO A 86 -16.56 -7.29 -15.90
CA PRO A 86 -15.59 -7.75 -16.90
C PRO A 86 -14.12 -7.65 -16.44
N ALA A 87 -13.78 -6.64 -15.62
CA ALA A 87 -12.44 -6.49 -15.06
C ALA A 87 -12.12 -7.60 -14.04
N VAL A 88 -13.09 -7.92 -13.17
CA VAL A 88 -12.97 -9.02 -12.20
C VAL A 88 -12.82 -10.36 -12.92
N ASP A 89 -13.66 -10.62 -13.92
CA ASP A 89 -13.60 -11.88 -14.67
C ASP A 89 -12.27 -12.04 -15.42
N ALA A 90 -11.75 -10.95 -16.02
CA ALA A 90 -10.44 -10.96 -16.66
C ALA A 90 -9.29 -11.32 -15.70
N TRP A 91 -9.37 -10.96 -14.42
CA TRP A 91 -8.41 -11.38 -13.40
C TRP A 91 -8.61 -12.83 -12.97
N ARG A 92 -9.85 -13.28 -12.78
CA ARG A 92 -10.16 -14.69 -12.48
C ARG A 92 -9.61 -15.61 -13.56
N GLN A 93 -9.82 -15.28 -14.84
CA GLN A 93 -9.26 -16.03 -15.96
C GLN A 93 -7.72 -16.01 -15.98
N ARG A 94 -7.10 -14.85 -15.73
CA ARG A 94 -5.64 -14.72 -15.64
C ARG A 94 -5.04 -15.63 -14.58
N TRP A 95 -5.67 -15.69 -13.41
CA TRP A 95 -5.19 -16.49 -12.29
C TRP A 95 -5.52 -17.98 -12.40
N ALA A 96 -6.63 -18.34 -13.02
CA ALA A 96 -6.92 -19.72 -13.40
C ALA A 96 -5.85 -20.28 -14.35
N ARG A 97 -5.40 -19.49 -15.35
CA ARG A 97 -4.33 -19.91 -16.29
C ARG A 97 -2.99 -20.25 -15.62
N ILE A 98 -2.71 -19.67 -14.44
CA ILE A 98 -1.49 -19.94 -13.68
C ILE A 98 -1.74 -20.80 -12.44
N GLY A 99 -2.92 -21.41 -12.33
CA GLY A 99 -3.24 -22.40 -11.29
C GLY A 99 -3.41 -21.81 -9.88
N LEU A 100 -3.78 -20.54 -9.75
CA LEU A 100 -4.13 -19.94 -8.44
C LEU A 100 -5.61 -20.10 -8.10
N ILE A 101 -6.44 -20.25 -9.12
CA ILE A 101 -7.89 -20.38 -9.01
C ILE A 101 -8.33 -21.67 -9.72
N ASP A 102 -9.23 -22.42 -9.09
CA ASP A 102 -9.84 -23.65 -9.62
C ASP A 102 -10.94 -23.36 -10.67
N ASP A 103 -11.47 -24.42 -11.27
CA ASP A 103 -12.57 -24.36 -12.25
C ASP A 103 -13.87 -23.76 -11.69
N ARG A 104 -14.03 -23.77 -10.37
CA ARG A 104 -15.16 -23.16 -9.65
C ARG A 104 -14.90 -21.70 -9.28
N GLY A 105 -13.75 -21.16 -9.65
CA GLY A 105 -13.38 -19.78 -9.35
C GLY A 105 -12.93 -19.56 -7.91
N ARG A 106 -12.53 -20.61 -7.20
CA ARG A 106 -12.03 -20.56 -5.82
C ARG A 106 -10.52 -20.69 -5.77
N THR A 107 -9.91 -20.15 -4.72
CA THR A 107 -8.47 -20.28 -4.49
C THR A 107 -8.07 -21.75 -4.39
N VAL A 108 -7.02 -22.15 -5.10
CA VAL A 108 -6.44 -23.49 -4.99
C VAL A 108 -5.75 -23.65 -3.63
N ALA A 109 -5.97 -24.77 -2.95
CA ALA A 109 -5.39 -25.03 -1.63
C ALA A 109 -3.85 -24.89 -1.65
N GLY A 110 -3.32 -24.11 -0.71
CA GLY A 110 -1.88 -23.79 -0.63
C GLY A 110 -1.42 -22.67 -1.57
N LYS A 111 -2.32 -22.04 -2.33
CA LYS A 111 -2.04 -20.89 -3.21
C LYS A 111 -2.57 -19.57 -2.68
N GLU A 112 -3.13 -19.56 -1.48
CA GLU A 112 -3.75 -18.40 -0.84
C GLU A 112 -2.78 -17.22 -0.78
N ALA A 113 -1.56 -17.46 -0.26
CA ALA A 113 -0.56 -16.42 -0.14
C ALA A 113 -0.12 -15.86 -1.51
N ASP A 114 0.05 -16.71 -2.53
CA ASP A 114 0.47 -16.25 -3.87
C ASP A 114 -0.64 -15.45 -4.57
N LEU A 115 -1.91 -15.86 -4.38
CA LEU A 115 -3.07 -15.12 -4.88
C LEU A 115 -3.14 -13.72 -4.26
N LEU A 116 -3.16 -13.63 -2.93
CA LEU A 116 -3.26 -12.36 -2.21
C LEU A 116 -2.04 -11.47 -2.46
N PHE A 117 -0.84 -12.05 -2.52
CA PHE A 117 0.39 -11.34 -2.89
C PHE A 117 0.25 -10.69 -4.27
N ARG A 118 -0.15 -11.45 -5.29
CA ARG A 118 -0.30 -10.92 -6.66
C ARG A 118 -1.40 -9.89 -6.76
N ALA A 119 -2.50 -10.03 -6.02
CA ALA A 119 -3.53 -9.01 -5.93
C ALA A 119 -2.96 -7.69 -5.36
N GLY A 120 -2.21 -7.75 -4.25
CA GLY A 120 -1.54 -6.59 -3.68
C GLY A 120 -0.50 -5.95 -4.63
N ARG A 121 0.18 -6.76 -5.44
CA ARG A 121 1.12 -6.25 -6.45
C ARG A 121 0.43 -5.61 -7.65
N ALA A 122 -0.68 -6.18 -8.11
CA ALA A 122 -1.49 -5.63 -9.20
C ALA A 122 -2.21 -4.34 -8.79
N ALA A 123 -2.47 -4.20 -7.48
CA ALA A 123 -3.19 -3.07 -6.95
C ALA A 123 -2.45 -2.55 -5.70
N ARG A 124 -1.37 -1.79 -5.92
CA ARG A 124 -0.49 -1.28 -4.85
C ARG A 124 -1.21 -0.29 -3.96
N LEU A 125 -1.04 -0.44 -2.63
CA LEU A 125 -1.69 0.41 -1.64
C LEU A 125 -1.28 1.88 -1.80
N THR A 126 -0.01 2.15 -2.12
CA THR A 126 0.54 3.50 -2.30
C THR A 126 -0.07 4.28 -3.47
N ARG A 127 -0.88 3.63 -4.31
CA ARG A 127 -1.40 4.17 -5.57
C ARG A 127 -2.89 3.93 -5.77
N ARG A 128 -3.62 3.57 -4.72
CA ARG A 128 -5.07 3.40 -4.76
C ARG A 128 -5.74 4.64 -5.35
N ALA A 129 -6.79 4.43 -6.15
CA ALA A 129 -7.51 5.52 -6.78
C ALA A 129 -8.07 6.45 -5.70
N GLY A 130 -7.89 7.76 -5.88
CA GLY A 130 -8.34 8.75 -4.91
C GLY A 130 -7.55 8.79 -3.59
N ALA A 131 -6.46 8.02 -3.45
CA ALA A 131 -5.62 8.10 -2.26
C ALA A 131 -5.00 9.50 -2.10
N VAL A 132 -5.15 10.09 -0.91
CA VAL A 132 -4.62 11.41 -0.58
C VAL A 132 -3.63 11.30 0.57
N GLY A 133 -2.46 11.91 0.40
CA GLY A 133 -1.41 12.00 1.41
C GLY A 133 -1.55 13.25 2.29
N PHE A 134 -1.40 13.06 3.59
CA PHE A 134 -1.38 14.11 4.62
C PHE A 134 -0.03 14.10 5.34
N LYS A 135 0.31 15.22 5.98
CA LYS A 135 1.54 15.32 6.78
C LYS A 135 1.54 14.23 7.85
N ALA A 136 2.70 13.64 8.10
CA ALA A 136 2.88 12.69 9.20
C ALA A 136 2.62 13.35 10.55
N GLY A 137 2.21 12.54 11.53
CA GLY A 137 2.04 12.98 12.92
C GLY A 137 1.05 12.12 13.69
N ALA A 138 -0.10 11.82 13.08
CA ALA A 138 -1.11 10.94 13.67
C ALA A 138 -0.88 9.48 13.29
N THR A 139 -1.03 8.59 14.26
CA THR A 139 -1.10 7.13 14.08
C THR A 139 -2.47 6.71 13.56
N ALA A 140 -2.62 5.50 13.00
CA ALA A 140 -3.93 5.02 12.57
C ALA A 140 -4.95 4.91 13.72
N PHE A 141 -4.49 4.64 14.94
CA PHE A 141 -5.33 4.53 16.13
C PHE A 141 -5.83 5.89 16.60
N GLU A 142 -5.00 6.93 16.61
CA GLU A 142 -5.45 8.30 16.91
C GLU A 142 -6.46 8.80 15.87
N LEU A 143 -6.30 8.39 14.61
CA LEU A 143 -7.28 8.69 13.56
C LEU A 143 -8.59 7.93 13.80
N ALA A 144 -8.53 6.66 14.17
CA ALA A 144 -9.70 5.87 14.53
C ALA A 144 -10.49 6.51 15.70
N ASP A 145 -9.79 6.95 16.74
CA ASP A 145 -10.35 7.62 17.92
C ASP A 145 -10.99 8.97 17.57
N ALA A 146 -10.50 9.68 16.55
CA ALA A 146 -11.11 10.92 16.08
C ALA A 146 -12.34 10.66 15.19
N LEU A 147 -12.27 9.66 14.30
CA LEU A 147 -13.28 9.42 13.27
C LEU A 147 -14.51 8.68 13.80
N GLY A 148 -14.32 7.66 14.64
CA GLY A 148 -15.41 6.82 15.16
C GLY A 148 -16.47 7.61 15.92
N PRO A 149 -16.11 8.37 16.97
CA PRO A 149 -17.05 9.21 17.72
C PRO A 149 -17.73 10.30 16.88
N ALA A 150 -17.08 10.75 15.81
CA ALA A 150 -17.63 11.75 14.88
C ALA A 150 -18.60 11.16 13.83
N GLY A 151 -18.83 9.84 13.85
CA GLY A 151 -19.69 9.15 12.91
C GLY A 151 -19.20 9.27 11.47
N VAL A 152 -17.88 9.26 11.27
CA VAL A 152 -17.25 9.13 9.96
C VAL A 152 -16.92 7.66 9.76
N ASP A 153 -17.47 7.05 8.72
CA ASP A 153 -17.16 5.65 8.42
C ASP A 153 -15.70 5.51 7.93
N TYR A 154 -14.97 4.61 8.57
CA TYR A 154 -13.58 4.32 8.25
C TYR A 154 -13.27 2.83 8.42
N ALA A 155 -12.13 2.39 7.88
CA ALA A 155 -11.54 1.11 8.18
C ALA A 155 -10.01 1.18 8.10
N VAL A 156 -9.33 0.82 9.19
CA VAL A 156 -7.87 0.74 9.24
C VAL A 156 -7.37 -0.43 8.37
N THR A 157 -6.24 -0.25 7.68
CA THR A 157 -5.57 -1.30 6.88
C THR A 157 -4.05 -1.24 7.05
N GLY A 158 -3.30 -1.95 6.21
CA GLY A 158 -1.84 -1.91 6.18
C GLY A 158 -1.21 -2.55 7.43
N ASP A 159 -0.10 -1.97 7.89
CA ASP A 159 0.62 -2.43 9.09
C ASP A 159 -0.19 -2.28 10.37
N ALA A 160 -0.88 -1.15 10.56
CA ALA A 160 -1.75 -0.90 11.70
C ALA A 160 -2.91 -1.90 11.74
N GLY A 161 -3.55 -2.15 10.60
CA GLY A 161 -4.60 -3.17 10.47
C GLY A 161 -4.06 -4.58 10.73
N ALA A 162 -2.85 -4.89 10.25
CA ALA A 162 -2.22 -6.17 10.50
C ALA A 162 -1.93 -6.39 11.99
N ASN A 163 -1.50 -5.33 12.69
CA ASN A 163 -1.20 -5.39 14.11
C ASN A 163 -2.43 -5.62 14.99
N LEU A 164 -3.63 -5.22 14.57
CA LEU A 164 -4.89 -5.55 15.25
C LEU A 164 -5.19 -7.06 15.20
N TYR A 165 -4.88 -7.73 14.08
CA TYR A 165 -5.05 -9.18 13.98
C TYR A 165 -3.93 -9.96 14.66
N ARG A 166 -2.69 -9.48 14.52
CA ARG A 166 -1.50 -10.08 15.11
C ARG A 166 -0.37 -9.06 15.15
N SER A 167 -0.12 -8.49 16.33
CA SER A 167 0.99 -7.56 16.53
C SER A 167 2.34 -8.20 16.17
N SER A 168 3.08 -7.58 15.25
CA SER A 168 4.36 -8.13 14.76
C SER A 168 5.40 -7.10 14.32
N ALA A 169 5.01 -5.84 14.08
CA ALA A 169 5.93 -4.76 13.74
C ALA A 169 5.38 -3.40 14.19
N GLY A 170 6.23 -2.37 14.24
CA GLY A 170 5.76 -0.99 14.45
C GLY A 170 5.01 -0.45 13.23
N GLU A 171 4.13 0.51 13.46
CA GLU A 171 3.49 1.29 12.39
C GLU A 171 4.53 2.20 11.72
N ALA A 172 4.69 2.04 10.42
CA ALA A 172 5.54 2.87 9.56
C ALA A 172 4.70 3.84 8.71
N TRP A 173 3.49 3.43 8.33
CA TRP A 173 2.63 4.23 7.43
C TRP A 173 1.14 4.05 7.77
N PRO A 174 0.54 5.01 8.49
CA PRO A 174 -0.89 5.02 8.78
C PRO A 174 -1.73 5.10 7.50
N VAL A 175 -2.59 4.09 7.27
CA VAL A 175 -3.51 4.04 6.13
C VAL A 175 -4.92 3.65 6.57
N LEU A 176 -5.90 4.47 6.18
CA LEU A 176 -7.31 4.21 6.40
C LEU A 176 -8.07 4.30 5.09
N TYR A 177 -9.02 3.38 4.89
CA TYR A 177 -10.13 3.60 3.98
C TYR A 177 -11.21 4.44 4.68
N VAL A 178 -11.84 5.37 3.99
CA VAL A 178 -12.84 6.30 4.54
C VAL A 178 -13.97 6.54 3.54
N GLU A 179 -15.17 6.83 4.03
CA GLU A 179 -16.31 7.18 3.16
C GLU A 179 -16.08 8.47 2.35
N ASP A 180 -15.46 9.47 2.98
CA ASP A 180 -15.21 10.79 2.43
C ASP A 180 -13.88 11.31 2.98
N VAL A 181 -12.92 11.48 2.06
CA VAL A 181 -11.56 11.90 2.39
C VAL A 181 -11.52 13.31 2.97
N GLU A 182 -12.32 14.25 2.47
CA GLU A 182 -12.30 15.63 2.95
C GLU A 182 -12.93 15.73 4.33
N ARG A 183 -14.09 15.06 4.54
CA ARG A 183 -14.76 15.02 5.84
C ARG A 183 -13.87 14.37 6.90
N ALA A 184 -13.24 13.23 6.56
CA ALA A 184 -12.32 12.55 7.47
C ALA A 184 -11.10 13.41 7.80
N ALA A 185 -10.49 14.05 6.79
CA ALA A 185 -9.34 14.94 7.00
C ALA A 185 -9.69 16.14 7.89
N GLN A 186 -10.84 16.78 7.67
CA GLN A 186 -11.30 17.90 8.49
C GLN A 186 -11.55 17.47 9.94
N THR A 187 -12.22 16.33 10.13
CA THR A 187 -12.53 15.77 11.45
C THR A 187 -11.27 15.44 12.23
N ALA A 188 -10.27 14.84 11.57
CA ALA A 188 -9.00 14.47 12.18
C ALA A 188 -7.96 15.62 12.21
N GLY A 189 -8.32 16.83 11.75
CA GLY A 189 -7.41 17.98 11.72
C GLY A 189 -6.18 17.77 10.82
N LEU A 190 -6.30 16.94 9.77
CA LEU A 190 -5.18 16.59 8.90
C LEU A 190 -4.85 17.72 7.92
N VAL A 191 -3.55 17.98 7.78
CA VAL A 191 -3.02 18.94 6.82
C VAL A 191 -2.52 18.20 5.60
N ARG A 192 -3.01 18.56 4.41
CA ARG A 192 -2.55 17.95 3.16
C ARG A 192 -1.03 18.06 3.04
N LYS A 193 -0.42 16.97 2.58
CA LYS A 193 1.00 16.96 2.24
C LYS A 193 1.18 17.66 0.90
N ASP A 194 2.20 18.50 0.81
CA ASP A 194 2.58 19.09 -0.47
C ASP A 194 2.98 17.95 -1.44
N PRO A 195 2.45 17.88 -2.68
CA PRO A 195 2.82 16.87 -3.66
C PRO A 195 4.33 16.77 -3.93
N VAL A 196 5.11 17.84 -3.71
CA VAL A 196 6.57 17.82 -3.86
C VAL A 196 7.33 17.53 -2.56
N SER A 197 6.63 17.36 -1.44
CA SER A 197 7.24 16.97 -0.16
C SER A 197 7.37 15.45 -0.08
N PHE A 198 8.59 14.99 0.22
CA PHE A 198 8.93 13.57 0.38
C PHE A 198 8.85 13.11 1.85
N GLY A 199 9.05 11.82 2.11
CA GLY A 199 9.10 11.24 3.46
C GLY A 199 7.75 10.77 4.03
N MET A 200 7.69 10.59 5.35
CA MET A 200 6.54 10.02 6.06
C MET A 200 5.21 10.76 5.80
N ARG A 201 4.10 10.02 5.80
CA ARG A 201 2.75 10.55 5.56
C ARG A 201 1.68 9.71 6.25
N VAL A 202 0.51 10.28 6.43
CA VAL A 202 -0.75 9.57 6.64
C VAL A 202 -1.44 9.47 5.28
N THR A 203 -2.10 8.34 4.97
CA THR A 203 -2.89 8.22 3.73
C THR A 203 -4.34 7.87 4.03
N LEU A 204 -5.25 8.65 3.45
CA LEU A 204 -6.67 8.31 3.40
C LEU A 204 -7.03 7.87 1.98
N ILE A 205 -7.82 6.81 1.87
CA ILE A 205 -8.27 6.23 0.60
C ILE A 205 -9.81 6.21 0.63
N PRO A 206 -10.51 6.71 -0.39
CA PRO A 206 -11.97 6.62 -0.41
C PRO A 206 -12.41 5.14 -0.52
N PHE A 207 -13.57 4.82 0.05
CA PHE A 207 -14.24 3.54 -0.21
C PHE A 207 -14.51 3.35 -1.70
N ASP A 208 -14.32 2.12 -2.17
CA ASP A 208 -14.43 1.76 -3.58
C ASP A 208 -15.48 0.66 -3.84
N GLY A 209 -16.24 0.27 -2.81
CA GLY A 209 -17.25 -0.79 -2.89
C GLY A 209 -16.65 -2.20 -2.77
N VAL A 210 -15.32 -2.33 -2.65
CA VAL A 210 -14.62 -3.61 -2.66
C VAL A 210 -13.71 -3.73 -1.44
N CYS A 211 -12.81 -2.79 -1.22
CA CYS A 211 -11.77 -2.91 -0.19
C CYS A 211 -12.36 -2.88 1.23
N GLU A 212 -13.40 -2.09 1.46
CA GLU A 212 -14.04 -1.94 2.77
C GLU A 212 -15.06 -3.04 3.11
N LEU A 213 -15.34 -3.97 2.19
CA LEU A 213 -16.28 -5.06 2.42
C LEU A 213 -15.76 -6.01 3.50
N GLY A 214 -16.67 -6.51 4.34
CA GLY A 214 -16.33 -7.44 5.42
C GLY A 214 -15.54 -6.81 6.58
N ARG A 215 -15.47 -5.47 6.65
CA ARG A 215 -14.88 -4.77 7.80
C ARG A 215 -15.49 -5.24 9.12
N THR A 216 -14.67 -5.27 10.16
CA THR A 216 -15.04 -5.71 11.51
C THR A 216 -14.48 -4.75 12.54
N THR A 217 -14.96 -4.83 13.78
CA THR A 217 -14.40 -4.10 14.91
C THR A 217 -13.47 -5.02 15.70
N ILE A 218 -12.26 -4.54 16.00
CA ILE A 218 -11.28 -5.18 16.90
C ILE A 218 -10.77 -4.09 17.83
N ASP A 219 -10.85 -4.32 19.15
CA ASP A 219 -10.43 -3.35 20.17
C ASP A 219 -10.99 -1.93 19.91
N ASP A 220 -12.30 -1.86 19.65
CA ASP A 220 -13.06 -0.64 19.31
C ASP A 220 -12.63 0.10 18.02
N VAL A 221 -11.69 -0.47 17.26
CA VAL A 221 -11.23 0.06 15.97
C VAL A 221 -11.90 -0.68 14.82
N THR A 222 -12.47 0.06 13.87
CA THR A 222 -12.96 -0.55 12.62
C THR A 222 -11.78 -0.84 11.70
N VAL A 223 -11.61 -2.10 11.32
CA VAL A 223 -10.52 -2.60 10.48
C VAL A 223 -11.09 -3.32 9.25
N VAL A 224 -10.43 -3.23 8.11
CA VAL A 224 -10.84 -4.02 6.92
C VAL A 224 -10.71 -5.51 7.21
N ALA A 225 -11.43 -6.33 6.44
CA ALA A 225 -11.35 -7.77 6.58
C ALA A 225 -9.90 -8.29 6.49
N ARG A 226 -9.61 -9.39 7.19
CA ARG A 226 -8.25 -9.94 7.30
C ARG A 226 -7.58 -10.21 5.95
N ASP A 227 -8.34 -10.72 4.97
CA ASP A 227 -7.86 -10.96 3.61
C ASP A 227 -7.46 -9.65 2.91
N GLN A 228 -8.25 -8.59 3.08
CA GLN A 228 -7.93 -7.26 2.58
C GLN A 228 -6.68 -6.68 3.26
N VAL A 229 -6.55 -6.80 4.59
CA VAL A 229 -5.33 -6.38 5.31
C VAL A 229 -4.10 -7.05 4.73
N VAL A 230 -4.16 -8.36 4.45
CA VAL A 230 -3.06 -9.11 3.84
C VAL A 230 -2.75 -8.61 2.42
N ILE A 231 -3.77 -8.36 1.59
CA ILE A 231 -3.58 -7.80 0.23
C ILE A 231 -2.90 -6.43 0.31
N ASP A 232 -3.36 -5.56 1.21
CA ASP A 232 -2.85 -4.21 1.36
C ASP A 232 -1.43 -4.21 1.93
N ALA A 233 -1.12 -5.11 2.85
CA ALA A 233 0.22 -5.30 3.38
C ALA A 233 1.21 -5.80 2.31
N TYR A 234 0.82 -6.75 1.44
CA TYR A 234 1.62 -7.12 0.26
C TYR A 234 1.71 -5.99 -0.79
N GLY A 235 0.68 -5.15 -0.86
CA GLY A 235 0.62 -3.97 -1.70
C GLY A 235 1.37 -2.75 -1.14
N GLY A 236 1.80 -2.82 0.12
CA GLY A 236 2.40 -1.72 0.88
C GLY A 236 3.92 -1.61 0.76
N ILE A 237 4.53 -1.07 1.81
CA ILE A 237 5.94 -0.72 1.90
C ILE A 237 6.65 -1.48 3.04
N ASP A 238 7.98 -1.34 3.10
CA ASP A 238 8.82 -1.85 4.19
C ASP A 238 8.52 -3.32 4.57
N ARG A 239 8.31 -3.57 5.86
CA ARG A 239 8.10 -4.90 6.44
C ARG A 239 6.64 -5.36 6.39
N MET A 240 5.74 -4.62 5.73
CA MET A 240 4.34 -5.01 5.62
C MET A 240 4.16 -6.39 4.96
N ALA A 241 4.99 -6.73 3.97
CA ALA A 241 4.96 -8.05 3.36
C ALA A 241 5.27 -9.19 4.36
N GLU A 242 6.17 -8.95 5.32
CA GLU A 242 6.45 -9.91 6.40
C GLU A 242 5.24 -10.04 7.33
N GLN A 243 4.55 -8.95 7.64
CA GLN A 243 3.31 -9.00 8.44
C GLN A 243 2.22 -9.79 7.72
N ALA A 244 2.08 -9.63 6.39
CA ALA A 244 1.16 -10.41 5.58
C ALA A 244 1.46 -11.92 5.67
N ASP A 245 2.74 -12.31 5.55
CA ASP A 245 3.16 -13.70 5.72
C ASP A 245 2.86 -14.24 7.14
N ILE A 246 3.11 -13.43 8.17
CA ILE A 246 2.79 -13.76 9.58
C ILE A 246 1.29 -13.96 9.79
N LEU A 247 0.44 -13.14 9.17
CA LEU A 247 -1.01 -13.26 9.21
C LEU A 247 -1.49 -14.53 8.49
N LEU A 248 -0.80 -14.97 7.44
CA LEU A 248 -1.10 -16.23 6.76
C LEU A 248 -0.46 -17.46 7.44
N GLY A 249 0.24 -17.27 8.57
CA GLY A 249 0.90 -18.36 9.29
C GLY A 249 2.14 -18.92 8.58
N ARG A 250 2.70 -18.19 7.61
CA ARG A 250 3.95 -18.58 6.94
C ARG A 250 5.14 -18.25 7.84
N ARG A 251 6.19 -19.08 7.76
CA ARG A 251 7.47 -18.75 8.41
C ARG A 251 8.12 -17.61 7.63
N VAL A 252 8.46 -16.53 8.33
CA VAL A 252 9.32 -15.46 7.80
C VAL A 252 10.70 -16.07 7.59
N ALA A 253 11.25 -15.91 6.38
CA ALA A 253 12.57 -16.42 6.00
C ALA A 253 13.70 -15.56 6.56
#